data_AF-A0A8I0EUY2-F1
#
_entry.id   AF-A0A8I0EUY2-F1
#
_cell.length_a   1.000
_cell.length_b   1.000
_cell.length_c   1.000
_cell.angle_alpha   90.00
_cell.angle_beta   90.00
_cell.angle_gamma   90.00
#
_symmetry.space_group_name_H-M   'P 1'
#
loop_
_entity.id
_entity.type
_entity.pdbx_description
1 polymer ?
#
loop_
_entity_poly.entity_id
_entity_poly.type
_entity_poly.pdbx_seq_one_letter_code
_entity_poly.pdbx_strand_id
1 'polypeptide(L)'
;MCTSIRFSDGSNNLYLARNLDWSVGYGERVVVTPTGYETKSPFGAVPSIQHPVIGMGIVEEDTPLYFDCGNDAGLAVAGLNFPGYAEYASEPIDGKTNVAAYEFPLWVASQFSSVDEVEAALGDVAIVDQPINDKFPSSLLHWIIGDASRAIVVEYTSEGMHVFEDDVDVLANQPGFGWHHENLRNYLNVGPEFLEDVVVRRAHLAAFGSGSRMRGIPGDYYSPSRFVRAAYVNAHYPEKSSEEENVSRAFHTLQQVAMVDGAAAMGSGEFEKTIYTGLFSGRTGTYYWNTYDDPAIQSVALADHEPEGSKLTVV
;
A
#
# COMPACT_ATOMS: atom_id res chain seq x y z
N MET A 1 3.70 1.50 -11.19
CA MET A 1 4.00 0.28 -10.41
C MET A 1 4.07 0.68 -8.95
N CYS A 2 3.86 -0.23 -8.01
CA CYS A 2 3.83 0.10 -6.59
C CYS A 2 4.23 -1.14 -5.77
N THR A 3 4.67 -0.94 -4.54
CA THR A 3 4.74 -2.01 -3.53
C THR A 3 4.21 -1.45 -2.23
N SER A 4 3.46 -2.25 -1.49
CA SER A 4 3.01 -1.94 -0.13
C SER A 4 3.34 -3.10 0.78
N ILE A 5 3.64 -2.77 2.03
CA ILE A 5 3.90 -3.73 3.11
C ILE A 5 3.09 -3.33 4.34
N ARG A 6 2.77 -4.32 5.16
CA ARG A 6 2.23 -4.11 6.49
C ARG A 6 3.02 -4.93 7.51
N PHE A 7 3.07 -4.46 8.74
CA PHE A 7 3.54 -5.23 9.89
C PHE A 7 3.05 -4.57 11.20
N SER A 8 3.24 -5.27 12.31
CA SER A 8 3.00 -4.73 13.65
C SER A 8 4.23 -4.78 14.54
N ASP A 9 4.24 -3.95 15.58
CA ASP A 9 5.20 -4.05 16.68
C ASP A 9 4.69 -4.98 17.80
N GLY A 10 5.55 -5.28 18.78
CA GLY A 10 5.20 -6.14 19.91
C GLY A 10 4.12 -5.59 20.86
N SER A 11 3.64 -4.36 20.61
CA SER A 11 2.49 -3.76 21.30
C SER A 11 1.22 -3.73 20.43
N ASN A 12 1.24 -4.44 19.29
CA ASN A 12 0.11 -4.56 18.37
C ASN A 12 -0.33 -3.19 17.82
N ASN A 13 0.64 -2.38 17.37
CA ASN A 13 0.35 -1.17 16.57
C ASN A 13 0.61 -1.43 15.09
N LEU A 14 -0.26 -0.92 14.22
CA LEU A 14 -0.12 -0.99 12.77
C LEU A 14 1.03 -0.12 12.24
N TYR A 15 1.78 -0.65 11.26
CA TYR A 15 2.58 0.11 10.31
C TYR A 15 2.22 -0.34 8.89
N LEU A 16 1.68 0.56 8.06
CA LEU A 16 1.41 0.30 6.64
C LEU A 16 2.20 1.30 5.79
N ALA A 17 3.04 0.78 4.89
CA ALA A 17 3.95 1.59 4.10
C ALA A 17 3.91 1.21 2.63
N ARG A 18 4.20 2.15 1.73
CA ARG A 18 4.19 1.92 0.29
C ARG A 18 5.20 2.76 -0.50
N ASN A 19 5.60 2.23 -1.65
CA ASN A 19 6.26 2.97 -2.74
C ASN A 19 5.23 3.34 -3.81
N LEU A 20 5.25 4.61 -4.26
CA LEU A 20 4.65 5.01 -5.54
C LEU A 20 5.72 4.96 -6.62
N ASP A 21 5.64 3.99 -7.54
CA ASP A 21 6.52 3.95 -8.71
C ASP A 21 5.77 4.49 -9.93
N TRP A 22 6.27 5.57 -10.52
CA TRP A 22 5.73 6.17 -11.74
C TRP A 22 6.82 6.94 -12.49
N SER A 23 6.53 7.42 -13.70
CA SER A 23 7.49 8.28 -14.43
C SER A 23 7.51 9.71 -13.91
N VAL A 24 6.39 10.20 -13.36
CA VAL A 24 6.22 11.57 -12.86
C VAL A 24 5.40 11.61 -11.56
N GLY A 25 5.61 12.65 -10.76
CA GLY A 25 4.72 12.95 -9.63
C GLY A 25 3.42 13.63 -10.09
N TYR A 26 2.39 13.57 -9.25
CA TYR A 26 1.09 14.23 -9.47
C TYR A 26 0.98 15.57 -8.74
N GLY A 27 2.03 15.97 -8.01
CA GLY A 27 1.98 17.10 -7.08
C GLY A 27 1.42 16.72 -5.72
N GLU A 28 1.52 15.43 -5.38
CA GLU A 28 1.02 14.83 -4.16
C GLU A 28 1.62 15.46 -2.91
N ARG A 29 0.78 15.54 -1.88
CA ARG A 29 1.06 16.11 -0.58
C ARG A 29 0.37 15.27 0.49
N VAL A 30 0.80 15.41 1.74
CA VAL A 30 0.05 14.83 2.84
C VAL A 30 -1.21 15.67 3.05
N VAL A 31 -2.36 15.00 3.07
CA VAL A 31 -3.68 15.60 3.24
C VAL A 31 -4.31 15.07 4.52
N VAL A 32 -4.81 15.98 5.35
CA VAL A 32 -5.61 15.66 6.53
C VAL A 32 -7.06 16.01 6.26
N THR A 33 -7.95 15.02 6.45
CA THR A 33 -9.40 15.15 6.33
C THR A 33 -10.02 15.07 7.74
N PRO A 34 -10.48 16.19 8.31
CA PRO A 34 -11.08 16.22 9.64
C PRO A 34 -12.52 15.69 9.64
N THR A 35 -13.06 15.35 10.83
CA THR A 35 -14.42 14.81 11.02
C THR A 35 -15.52 15.78 10.61
N GLY A 36 -15.26 17.09 10.68
CA GLY A 36 -16.20 18.13 10.27
C GLY A 36 -16.19 18.47 8.78
N TYR A 37 -15.38 17.79 7.96
CA TYR A 37 -15.34 17.99 6.51
C TYR A 37 -16.66 17.55 5.85
N GLU A 38 -17.22 18.42 5.01
CA GLU A 38 -18.41 18.12 4.21
C GLU A 38 -18.03 17.28 2.99
N THR A 39 -18.46 16.02 2.98
CA THR A 39 -18.04 15.05 1.98
C THR A 39 -18.77 15.23 0.65
N LYS A 40 -18.02 15.13 -0.44
CA LYS A 40 -18.56 15.10 -1.82
C LYS A 40 -18.54 13.68 -2.35
N SER A 41 -19.36 12.82 -1.75
CA SER A 41 -19.48 11.41 -2.16
C SER A 41 -20.59 11.25 -3.21
N PRO A 42 -20.26 10.96 -4.50
CA PRO A 42 -21.22 10.99 -5.61
C PRO A 42 -22.39 10.03 -5.42
N PHE A 43 -22.19 8.95 -4.66
CA PHE A 43 -23.20 7.94 -4.37
C PHE A 43 -23.61 7.91 -2.89
N GLY A 44 -23.10 8.84 -2.07
CA GLY A 44 -23.39 8.91 -0.64
C GLY A 44 -22.75 7.79 0.20
N ALA A 45 -21.73 7.11 -0.32
CA ALA A 45 -20.99 6.08 0.41
C ALA A 45 -20.24 6.62 1.63
N VAL A 46 -19.79 7.88 1.56
CA VAL A 46 -19.15 8.60 2.67
C VAL A 46 -20.11 9.70 3.13
N PRO A 47 -21.12 9.42 3.98
CA PRO A 47 -22.11 10.42 4.39
C PRO A 47 -21.54 11.49 5.34
N SER A 48 -20.49 11.14 6.09
CA SER A 48 -19.69 12.04 6.92
C SER A 48 -18.42 11.33 7.36
N ILE A 49 -17.41 12.06 7.83
CA ILE A 49 -16.14 11.49 8.28
C ILE A 49 -16.28 11.01 9.74
N GLN A 50 -16.28 9.69 9.98
CA GLN A 50 -16.35 9.14 11.34
C GLN A 50 -15.00 9.14 12.03
N HIS A 51 -13.93 8.90 11.26
CA HIS A 51 -12.55 8.93 11.71
C HIS A 51 -11.77 9.98 10.91
N PRO A 52 -11.01 10.89 11.54
CA PRO A 52 -10.12 11.79 10.82
C PRO A 52 -9.07 10.96 10.06
N VAL A 53 -8.79 11.37 8.82
CA VAL A 53 -7.92 10.62 7.90
C VAL A 53 -6.67 11.43 7.59
N ILE A 54 -5.52 10.78 7.55
CA ILE A 54 -4.26 11.35 7.08
C ILE A 54 -3.63 10.44 6.03
N GLY A 55 -3.05 11.01 4.99
CA GLY A 55 -2.41 10.22 3.94
C GLY A 55 -1.81 11.05 2.84
N MET A 56 -1.06 10.41 1.95
CA MET A 56 -0.55 11.06 0.75
C MET A 56 -1.62 11.04 -0.35
N GLY A 57 -1.81 12.15 -1.03
CA GLY A 57 -2.76 12.26 -2.12
C GLY A 57 -2.72 13.61 -2.81
N ILE A 58 -3.75 13.90 -3.61
CA ILE A 58 -4.00 15.22 -4.19
C ILE A 58 -5.37 15.73 -3.75
N VAL A 59 -5.59 17.03 -3.84
CA VAL A 59 -6.92 17.63 -3.63
C VAL A 59 -7.38 18.20 -4.96
N GLU A 60 -8.50 17.68 -5.47
CA GLU A 60 -9.15 18.15 -6.69
C GLU A 60 -10.60 18.49 -6.37
N GLU A 61 -11.07 19.66 -6.81
CA GLU A 61 -12.44 20.13 -6.53
C GLU A 61 -12.83 20.06 -5.03
N ASP A 62 -11.85 20.33 -4.16
CA ASP A 62 -11.99 20.25 -2.70
C ASP A 62 -12.38 18.84 -2.21
N THR A 63 -11.94 17.81 -2.94
CA THR A 63 -12.10 16.39 -2.61
C THR A 63 -10.70 15.75 -2.46
N PRO A 64 -10.40 15.07 -1.34
CA PRO A 64 -9.13 14.40 -1.17
C PRO A 64 -9.11 13.08 -1.97
N LEU A 65 -8.14 12.94 -2.85
CA LEU A 65 -7.88 11.72 -3.62
C LEU A 65 -6.62 11.04 -3.05
N TYR A 66 -6.83 10.16 -2.08
CA TYR A 66 -5.75 9.48 -1.38
C TYR A 66 -5.13 8.38 -2.24
N PHE A 67 -3.80 8.35 -2.28
CA PHE A 67 -3.03 7.23 -2.81
C PHE A 67 -2.88 6.14 -1.75
N ASP A 68 -2.65 6.57 -0.52
CA ASP A 68 -2.64 5.75 0.68
C ASP A 68 -2.92 6.64 1.90
N CYS A 69 -3.64 6.09 2.89
CA CYS A 69 -4.07 6.84 4.07
C CYS A 69 -4.38 5.91 5.24
N GLY A 70 -4.44 6.48 6.44
CA GLY A 70 -4.87 5.80 7.66
C GLY A 70 -5.62 6.74 8.61
N ASN A 71 -6.16 6.16 9.67
CA ASN A 71 -7.08 6.85 10.59
C ASN A 71 -6.69 6.72 12.07
N ASP A 72 -7.40 7.44 12.93
CA ASP A 72 -7.16 7.45 14.38
C ASP A 72 -7.53 6.13 15.11
N ALA A 73 -8.17 5.18 14.42
CA ALA A 73 -8.47 3.85 14.93
C ALA A 73 -7.39 2.80 14.57
N GLY A 74 -6.36 3.17 13.80
CA GLY A 74 -5.28 2.26 13.41
C GLY A 74 -5.62 1.35 12.23
N LEU A 75 -6.51 1.80 11.34
CA LEU A 75 -6.79 1.20 10.04
C LEU A 75 -6.12 2.02 8.94
N ALA A 76 -5.53 1.35 7.94
CA ALA A 76 -4.95 2.01 6.78
C ALA A 76 -5.22 1.26 5.48
N VAL A 77 -5.11 1.98 4.36
CA VAL A 77 -5.35 1.49 3.01
C VAL A 77 -4.38 2.13 2.03
N ALA A 78 -3.91 1.36 1.04
CA ALA A 78 -3.13 1.87 -0.08
C ALA A 78 -3.67 1.33 -1.41
N GLY A 79 -3.85 2.22 -2.38
CA GLY A 79 -4.19 1.88 -3.77
C GLY A 79 -2.94 1.68 -4.62
N LEU A 80 -2.88 0.57 -5.35
CA LEU A 80 -1.74 0.20 -6.19
C LEU A 80 -2.21 -0.06 -7.63
N ASN A 81 -1.40 0.33 -8.61
CA ASN A 81 -1.75 0.24 -10.03
C ASN A 81 -2.05 -1.22 -10.45
N PHE A 82 -3.22 -1.47 -11.06
CA PHE A 82 -3.67 -2.80 -11.50
C PHE A 82 -4.33 -2.83 -12.91
N PRO A 83 -3.87 -2.04 -13.91
CA PRO A 83 -4.43 -2.07 -15.26
C PRO A 83 -4.29 -3.44 -15.92
N GLY A 84 -5.26 -3.78 -16.77
CA GLY A 84 -5.36 -5.08 -17.46
C GLY A 84 -5.99 -6.19 -16.62
N TYR A 85 -6.27 -5.94 -15.34
CA TYR A 85 -6.94 -6.87 -14.43
C TYR A 85 -8.11 -6.21 -13.70
N ALA A 86 -7.92 -4.98 -13.19
CA ALA A 86 -9.01 -4.21 -12.58
C ALA A 86 -10.09 -3.87 -13.61
N GLU A 87 -11.35 -4.10 -13.23
CA GLU A 87 -12.55 -3.73 -13.98
C GLU A 87 -13.67 -3.42 -12.98
N TYR A 88 -14.08 -2.15 -12.91
CA TYR A 88 -15.11 -1.69 -11.99
C TYR A 88 -16.50 -1.77 -12.62
N ALA A 89 -17.55 -1.61 -11.81
CA ALA A 89 -18.89 -1.44 -12.34
C ALA A 89 -18.97 -0.16 -13.18
N SER A 90 -19.53 -0.24 -14.40
CA SER A 90 -19.68 0.93 -15.27
C SER A 90 -20.77 1.90 -14.80
N GLU A 91 -21.71 1.43 -13.98
CA GLU A 91 -22.81 2.20 -13.42
C GLU A 91 -23.10 1.72 -11.99
N PRO A 92 -23.73 2.57 -11.14
CA PRO A 92 -24.16 2.16 -9.80
C PRO A 92 -25.10 0.95 -9.84
N ILE A 93 -24.91 0.03 -8.89
CA ILE A 93 -25.72 -1.19 -8.74
C ILE A 93 -26.78 -0.96 -7.67
N ASP A 94 -28.05 -1.16 -8.03
CA ASP A 94 -29.19 -1.03 -7.11
C ASP A 94 -29.07 -2.00 -5.93
N GLY A 95 -29.42 -1.52 -4.74
CA GLY A 95 -29.33 -2.29 -3.49
C GLY A 95 -27.92 -2.49 -2.92
N LYS A 96 -26.87 -1.94 -3.56
CA LYS A 96 -25.49 -1.97 -3.06
C LYS A 96 -25.02 -0.62 -2.53
N THR A 97 -24.00 -0.66 -1.67
CA THR A 97 -23.19 0.53 -1.34
C THR A 97 -22.26 0.81 -2.52
N ASN A 98 -22.56 1.85 -3.28
CA ASN A 98 -21.77 2.24 -4.45
C ASN A 98 -20.67 3.21 -4.03
N VAL A 99 -19.42 2.91 -4.34
CA VAL A 99 -18.26 3.72 -3.97
C VAL A 99 -17.52 4.09 -5.25
N ALA A 100 -17.26 5.38 -5.49
CA ALA A 100 -16.43 5.77 -6.62
C ALA A 100 -15.00 5.26 -6.43
N ALA A 101 -14.35 4.77 -7.48
CA ALA A 101 -13.00 4.21 -7.37
C ALA A 101 -11.98 5.17 -6.72
N TYR A 102 -12.11 6.48 -6.97
CA TYR A 102 -11.21 7.49 -6.40
C TYR A 102 -11.44 7.75 -4.90
N GLU A 103 -12.66 7.55 -4.39
CA GLU A 103 -13.00 7.81 -2.99
C GLU A 103 -12.86 6.55 -2.13
N PHE A 104 -12.58 5.38 -2.72
CA PHE A 104 -12.50 4.11 -2.00
C PHE A 104 -11.52 4.14 -0.81
N PRO A 105 -10.29 4.70 -0.91
CA PRO A 105 -9.42 4.83 0.26
C PRO A 105 -10.02 5.72 1.36
N LEU A 106 -10.67 6.83 0.99
CA LEU A 106 -11.36 7.69 1.95
C LEU A 106 -12.53 6.95 2.62
N TRP A 107 -13.33 6.21 1.85
CA TRP A 107 -14.42 5.40 2.36
C TRP A 107 -13.92 4.37 3.39
N VAL A 108 -12.85 3.64 3.08
CA VAL A 108 -12.24 2.68 4.03
C VAL A 108 -11.77 3.39 5.31
N ALA A 109 -10.91 4.41 5.17
CA ALA A 109 -10.27 5.02 6.33
C ALA A 109 -11.21 5.89 7.17
N SER A 110 -12.25 6.49 6.57
CA SER A 110 -13.14 7.40 7.31
C SER A 110 -14.33 6.69 7.96
N GLN A 111 -14.72 5.49 7.51
CA GLN A 111 -15.95 4.81 7.95
C GLN A 111 -15.73 3.63 8.90
N PHE A 112 -14.51 3.09 8.98
CA PHE A 112 -14.25 1.83 9.71
C PHE A 112 -13.06 1.94 10.66
N SER A 113 -13.04 1.09 11.68
CA SER A 113 -11.99 1.01 12.69
C SER A 113 -11.09 -0.22 12.55
N SER A 114 -11.48 -1.23 11.75
CA SER A 114 -10.73 -2.48 11.62
C SER A 114 -10.91 -3.15 10.26
N VAL A 115 -10.00 -4.06 9.91
CA VAL A 115 -10.11 -4.86 8.67
C VAL A 115 -11.35 -5.75 8.70
N ASP A 116 -11.75 -6.26 9.88
CA ASP A 116 -12.98 -7.06 10.04
C ASP A 116 -14.24 -6.31 9.63
N GLU A 117 -14.35 -5.03 10.03
CA GLU A 117 -15.48 -4.18 9.65
C GLU A 117 -15.50 -3.88 8.15
N VAL A 118 -14.33 -3.60 7.58
CA VAL A 118 -14.19 -3.36 6.13
C VAL A 118 -14.57 -4.61 5.33
N GLU A 119 -14.02 -5.76 5.69
CA GLU A 119 -14.29 -7.04 5.01
C GLU A 119 -15.77 -7.40 5.05
N ALA A 120 -16.42 -7.20 6.20
CA ALA A 120 -17.86 -7.40 6.32
C ALA A 120 -18.66 -6.44 5.40
N ALA A 121 -18.28 -5.16 5.35
CA ALA A 121 -18.96 -4.17 4.52
C ALA A 121 -18.77 -4.44 3.02
N LEU A 122 -17.61 -4.92 2.59
CA LEU A 122 -17.30 -5.21 1.18
C LEU A 122 -18.25 -6.24 0.54
N GLY A 123 -18.90 -7.09 1.35
CA GLY A 123 -19.90 -8.05 0.87
C GLY A 123 -21.07 -7.40 0.09
N ASP A 124 -21.41 -6.16 0.42
CA ASP A 124 -22.52 -5.40 -0.17
C ASP A 124 -22.05 -4.20 -1.02
N VAL A 125 -20.75 -4.07 -1.29
CA VAL A 125 -20.18 -2.94 -2.03
C VAL A 125 -20.12 -3.20 -3.54
N ALA A 126 -20.25 -2.12 -4.31
CA ALA A 126 -19.82 -2.03 -5.70
C ALA A 126 -18.84 -0.86 -5.85
N ILE A 127 -17.68 -1.11 -6.43
CA ILE A 127 -16.76 -0.04 -6.84
C ILE A 127 -17.15 0.36 -8.25
N VAL A 128 -17.40 1.66 -8.45
CA VAL A 128 -17.93 2.21 -9.70
C VAL A 128 -16.87 3.03 -10.42
N ASP A 129 -16.78 2.85 -11.73
CA ASP A 129 -15.98 3.67 -12.65
C ASP A 129 -16.59 5.07 -12.80
N GLN A 130 -16.43 5.87 -11.76
CA GLN A 130 -16.87 7.26 -11.71
C GLN A 130 -15.63 8.16 -11.65
N PRO A 131 -15.23 8.81 -12.76
CA PRO A 131 -14.14 9.78 -12.73
C PRO A 131 -14.57 11.02 -11.92
N ILE A 132 -13.62 11.68 -11.26
CA ILE A 132 -13.86 12.94 -10.57
C ILE A 132 -14.14 14.06 -11.59
N ASN A 133 -13.38 14.11 -12.69
CA ASN A 133 -13.55 15.02 -13.81
C ASN A 133 -12.77 14.53 -15.05
N ASP A 134 -12.85 15.27 -16.17
CA ASP A 134 -12.20 14.91 -17.45
C ASP A 134 -10.66 14.86 -17.37
N LYS A 135 -10.06 15.56 -16.39
CA LYS A 135 -8.60 15.59 -16.21
C LYS A 135 -8.11 14.35 -15.46
N PHE A 136 -8.92 13.82 -14.55
CA PHE A 136 -8.58 12.68 -13.71
C PHE A 136 -9.59 11.55 -13.93
N PRO A 137 -9.39 10.71 -14.97
CA PRO A 137 -10.18 9.50 -15.16
C PRO A 137 -9.93 8.50 -14.02
N SER A 138 -10.83 7.52 -13.87
CA SER A 138 -10.65 6.46 -12.87
C SER A 138 -9.34 5.71 -13.08
N SER A 139 -8.53 5.64 -12.04
CA SER A 139 -7.35 4.78 -12.03
C SER A 139 -7.76 3.33 -11.78
N LEU A 140 -7.21 2.41 -12.58
CA LEU A 140 -7.41 0.97 -12.42
C LEU A 140 -6.46 0.45 -11.33
N LEU A 141 -7.00 0.13 -10.17
CA LEU A 141 -6.26 -0.15 -8.94
C LEU A 141 -6.74 -1.46 -8.31
N HIS A 142 -5.88 -2.01 -7.44
CA HIS A 142 -6.26 -2.91 -6.37
C HIS A 142 -5.76 -2.32 -5.04
N TRP A 143 -6.27 -2.81 -3.92
CA TRP A 143 -5.99 -2.22 -2.62
C TRP A 143 -5.49 -3.24 -1.62
N ILE A 144 -4.52 -2.84 -0.80
CA ILE A 144 -4.22 -3.50 0.46
C ILE A 144 -4.84 -2.67 1.59
N ILE A 145 -5.49 -3.34 2.53
CA ILE A 145 -6.14 -2.73 3.70
C ILE A 145 -5.62 -3.48 4.92
N GLY A 146 -5.07 -2.76 5.90
CA GLY A 146 -4.43 -3.36 7.05
C GLY A 146 -4.76 -2.66 8.36
N ASP A 147 -4.82 -3.45 9.42
CA ASP A 147 -4.87 -2.98 10.81
C ASP A 147 -3.73 -3.61 11.64
N ALA A 148 -3.77 -3.41 12.95
CA ALA A 148 -2.77 -3.95 13.86
C ALA A 148 -2.71 -5.49 13.92
N SER A 149 -3.72 -6.20 13.41
CA SER A 149 -3.80 -7.66 13.45
C SER A 149 -3.49 -8.32 12.11
N ARG A 150 -4.06 -7.84 11.00
CA ARG A 150 -4.00 -8.51 9.69
C ARG A 150 -4.10 -7.52 8.52
N ALA A 151 -3.98 -8.04 7.31
CA ALA A 151 -4.28 -7.32 6.08
C ALA A 151 -5.20 -8.15 5.15
N ILE A 152 -5.91 -7.44 4.26
CA ILE A 152 -6.64 -8.01 3.13
C ILE A 152 -6.24 -7.32 1.83
N VAL A 153 -6.42 -8.03 0.73
CA VAL A 153 -6.29 -7.48 -0.63
C VAL A 153 -7.66 -7.48 -1.32
N VAL A 154 -8.02 -6.34 -1.90
CA VAL A 154 -9.27 -6.14 -2.65
C VAL A 154 -8.94 -5.97 -4.13
N GLU A 155 -9.39 -6.93 -4.95
CA GLU A 155 -9.25 -6.91 -6.40
C GLU A 155 -10.64 -6.96 -7.05
N TYR A 156 -11.05 -5.87 -7.72
CA TYR A 156 -12.29 -5.84 -8.50
C TYR A 156 -11.96 -6.10 -9.96
N THR A 157 -12.36 -7.26 -10.49
CA THR A 157 -12.05 -7.71 -11.84
C THR A 157 -13.33 -7.93 -12.66
N SER A 158 -13.18 -8.38 -13.91
CA SER A 158 -14.32 -8.80 -14.75
C SER A 158 -15.15 -9.95 -14.13
N GLU A 159 -14.58 -10.71 -13.18
CA GLU A 159 -15.29 -11.76 -12.45
C GLU A 159 -16.00 -11.25 -11.18
N GLY A 160 -15.83 -9.97 -10.86
CA GLY A 160 -16.37 -9.32 -9.66
C GLY A 160 -15.30 -8.95 -8.65
N MET A 161 -15.75 -8.58 -7.44
CA MET A 161 -14.88 -8.26 -6.32
C MET A 161 -14.37 -9.54 -5.66
N HIS A 162 -13.06 -9.63 -5.50
CA HIS A 162 -12.37 -10.65 -4.72
C HIS A 162 -11.71 -9.97 -3.51
N VAL A 163 -11.94 -10.56 -2.33
CA VAL A 163 -11.28 -10.15 -1.09
C VAL A 163 -10.46 -11.34 -0.62
N PHE A 164 -9.15 -11.12 -0.46
CA PHE A 164 -8.20 -12.14 -0.02
C PHE A 164 -7.65 -11.78 1.35
N GLU A 165 -7.49 -12.77 2.22
CA GLU A 165 -6.60 -12.64 3.38
C GLU A 165 -5.15 -12.54 2.88
N ASP A 166 -4.43 -11.50 3.31
CA ASP A 166 -3.02 -11.31 2.98
C ASP A 166 -2.15 -11.83 4.13
N ASP A 167 -1.85 -13.13 4.10
CA ASP A 167 -1.06 -13.85 5.10
C ASP A 167 0.46 -13.59 4.99
N VAL A 168 0.88 -12.74 4.04
CA VAL A 168 2.27 -12.33 3.84
C VAL A 168 2.49 -10.83 4.03
N ASP A 169 1.41 -10.07 4.32
CA ASP A 169 1.38 -8.63 4.57
C ASP A 169 2.10 -7.79 3.48
N VAL A 170 1.93 -8.15 2.21
CA VAL A 170 2.60 -7.50 1.06
C VAL A 170 1.70 -7.49 -0.17
N LEU A 171 1.67 -6.34 -0.86
CA LEU A 171 1.05 -6.20 -2.19
C LEU A 171 1.98 -5.51 -3.19
N ALA A 172 1.89 -5.90 -4.47
CA ALA A 172 2.63 -5.26 -5.57
C ALA A 172 1.68 -4.75 -6.67
N ASN A 173 1.72 -5.33 -7.87
CA ASN A 173 0.83 -4.98 -8.98
C ASN A 173 0.40 -6.30 -9.65
N GLN A 174 0.36 -6.35 -10.97
CA GLN A 174 -0.02 -7.52 -11.76
C GLN A 174 0.93 -8.72 -11.60
N PRO A 175 0.44 -9.96 -11.79
CA PRO A 175 -0.97 -10.36 -11.94
C PRO A 175 -1.72 -10.30 -10.60
N GLY A 176 -2.90 -10.91 -10.48
CA GLY A 176 -3.68 -10.87 -9.22
C GLY A 176 -3.03 -11.59 -8.04
N PHE A 177 -3.48 -11.25 -6.82
CA PHE A 177 -2.91 -11.71 -5.56
C PHE A 177 -2.80 -13.23 -5.45
N GLY A 178 -3.86 -13.97 -5.82
CA GLY A 178 -3.84 -15.43 -5.77
C GLY A 178 -2.71 -16.07 -6.59
N TRP A 179 -2.29 -15.44 -7.69
CA TRP A 179 -1.14 -15.90 -8.46
C TRP A 179 0.19 -15.60 -7.75
N HIS A 180 0.33 -14.41 -7.15
CA HIS A 180 1.54 -14.05 -6.41
C HIS A 180 1.76 -14.98 -5.22
N HIS A 181 0.70 -15.32 -4.49
CA HIS A 181 0.74 -16.27 -3.39
C HIS A 181 1.27 -17.64 -3.83
N GLU A 182 0.72 -18.19 -4.92
CA GLU A 182 1.23 -19.44 -5.51
C GLU A 182 2.68 -19.32 -5.99
N ASN A 183 3.07 -18.16 -6.54
CA ASN A 183 4.44 -17.91 -6.99
C ASN A 183 5.47 -17.95 -5.85
N LEU A 184 5.11 -17.58 -4.62
CA LEU A 184 6.01 -17.66 -3.46
C LEU A 184 6.54 -19.08 -3.22
N ARG A 185 5.78 -20.11 -3.62
CA ARG A 185 6.18 -21.53 -3.46
C ARG A 185 7.43 -21.90 -4.27
N ASN A 186 7.80 -21.10 -5.27
CA ASN A 186 9.06 -21.28 -6.01
C ASN A 186 10.31 -20.93 -5.17
N TYR A 187 10.15 -20.29 -4.01
CA TYR A 187 11.25 -19.75 -3.21
C TYR A 187 11.37 -20.39 -1.83
N LEU A 188 10.72 -21.53 -1.58
CA LEU A 188 10.70 -22.22 -0.26
C LEU A 188 12.09 -22.59 0.29
N ASN A 189 13.10 -22.66 -0.57
CA ASN A 189 14.46 -23.05 -0.19
C ASN A 189 15.36 -21.86 0.21
N VAL A 190 14.88 -20.63 0.06
CA VAL A 190 15.62 -19.43 0.48
C VAL A 190 15.48 -19.18 1.98
N GLY A 191 16.43 -18.46 2.57
CA GLY A 191 16.43 -18.17 4.00
C GLY A 191 17.60 -17.28 4.44
N PRO A 192 17.57 -16.77 5.68
CA PRO A 192 18.56 -15.82 6.19
C PRO A 192 19.83 -16.49 6.72
N GLU A 193 19.83 -17.81 6.90
CA GLU A 193 20.93 -18.50 7.58
C GLU A 193 22.19 -18.59 6.73
N PHE A 194 23.34 -18.59 7.40
CA PHE A 194 24.62 -18.92 6.78
C PHE A 194 24.66 -20.41 6.46
N LEU A 195 25.06 -20.77 5.22
CA LEU A 195 25.15 -22.17 4.82
C LEU A 195 26.45 -22.80 5.33
N GLU A 196 26.34 -24.02 5.85
CA GLU A 196 27.50 -24.86 6.12
C GLU A 196 28.19 -25.28 4.81
N ASP A 197 29.48 -25.60 4.91
CA ASP A 197 30.27 -26.10 3.77
C ASP A 197 29.66 -27.39 3.22
N VAL A 198 29.60 -27.50 1.89
CA VAL A 198 29.07 -28.68 1.20
C VAL A 198 30.15 -29.38 0.39
N VAL A 199 30.09 -30.71 0.34
CA VAL A 199 30.99 -31.51 -0.50
C VAL A 199 30.25 -31.98 -1.74
N VAL A 200 30.64 -31.45 -2.91
CA VAL A 200 30.11 -31.88 -4.21
C VAL A 200 31.17 -32.78 -4.88
N ARG A 201 30.93 -34.09 -4.86
CA ARG A 201 31.91 -35.13 -5.24
C ARG A 201 33.21 -35.05 -4.42
N ARG A 202 34.19 -34.28 -4.90
CA ARG A 202 35.50 -34.07 -4.25
C ARG A 202 35.79 -32.59 -4.00
N ALA A 203 34.88 -31.70 -4.38
CA ALA A 203 35.01 -30.27 -4.17
C ALA A 203 34.39 -29.91 -2.82
N HIS A 204 35.16 -29.25 -1.97
CA HIS A 204 34.68 -28.62 -0.74
C HIS A 204 34.29 -27.19 -1.09
N LEU A 205 33.02 -26.86 -0.94
CA LEU A 205 32.46 -25.57 -1.32
C LEU A 205 31.96 -24.86 -0.07
N ALA A 206 32.56 -23.70 0.20
CA ALA A 206 32.15 -22.80 1.26
C ALA A 206 31.41 -21.59 0.65
N ALA A 207 30.49 -21.00 1.41
CA ALA A 207 29.91 -19.71 1.03
C ALA A 207 31.00 -18.62 1.01
N PHE A 208 30.90 -17.67 0.07
CA PHE A 208 31.82 -16.51 0.04
C PHE A 208 31.60 -15.52 1.20
N GLY A 209 30.41 -15.56 1.83
CA GLY A 209 29.98 -14.63 2.87
C GLY A 209 28.48 -14.77 3.15
N SER A 210 27.90 -13.80 3.83
CA SER A 210 26.46 -13.75 4.11
C SER A 210 25.61 -13.66 2.84
N GLY A 211 24.34 -14.08 2.94
CA GLY A 211 23.36 -13.99 1.85
C GLY A 211 23.38 -15.16 0.86
N SER A 212 24.27 -16.15 1.03
CA SER A 212 24.33 -17.31 0.13
C SER A 212 23.01 -18.08 0.04
N ARG A 213 22.25 -18.16 1.14
CA ARG A 213 20.95 -18.85 1.20
C ARG A 213 19.79 -18.02 0.68
N MET A 214 19.94 -16.69 0.55
CA MET A 214 18.96 -15.82 -0.11
C MET A 214 19.02 -15.94 -1.65
N ARG A 215 20.09 -16.57 -2.19
CA ARG A 215 20.27 -16.73 -3.63
C ARG A 215 19.08 -17.48 -4.25
N GLY A 216 18.39 -16.82 -5.17
CA GLY A 216 17.15 -17.30 -5.77
C GLY A 216 16.08 -16.22 -5.77
N ILE A 217 16.09 -15.32 -4.77
CA ILE A 217 15.22 -14.14 -4.76
C ILE A 217 15.52 -13.27 -6.00
N PRO A 218 14.50 -12.90 -6.80
CA PRO A 218 14.68 -12.14 -8.04
C PRO A 218 15.05 -10.68 -7.77
N GLY A 219 15.91 -10.12 -8.63
CA GLY A 219 16.56 -8.81 -8.45
C GLY A 219 16.04 -7.68 -9.36
N ASP A 220 15.17 -7.98 -10.32
CA ASP A 220 14.60 -7.00 -11.25
C ASP A 220 13.38 -6.24 -10.66
N TYR A 221 12.92 -5.20 -11.35
CA TYR A 221 11.79 -4.36 -10.91
C TYR A 221 10.42 -4.85 -11.37
N TYR A 222 10.33 -6.04 -11.96
CA TYR A 222 9.04 -6.58 -12.40
C TYR A 222 8.14 -6.86 -11.19
N SER A 223 6.83 -6.70 -11.38
CA SER A 223 5.88 -6.77 -10.26
C SER A 223 5.94 -8.10 -9.46
N PRO A 224 5.93 -9.29 -10.09
CA PRO A 224 6.19 -10.56 -9.41
C PRO A 224 7.51 -10.59 -8.62
N SER A 225 8.57 -10.01 -9.17
CA SER A 225 9.89 -10.01 -8.54
C SER A 225 9.93 -9.13 -7.30
N ARG A 226 9.30 -7.95 -7.37
CA ARG A 226 9.15 -7.04 -6.23
C ARG A 226 8.25 -7.64 -5.15
N PHE A 227 7.15 -8.30 -5.51
CA PHE A 227 6.30 -9.02 -4.55
C PHE A 227 7.10 -10.06 -3.75
N VAL A 228 7.81 -10.97 -4.44
CA VAL A 228 8.63 -12.02 -3.79
C VAL A 228 9.70 -11.41 -2.89
N ARG A 229 10.40 -10.37 -3.36
CA ARG A 229 11.47 -9.74 -2.58
C ARG A 229 10.92 -9.04 -1.36
N ALA A 230 9.84 -8.27 -1.49
CA ALA A 230 9.19 -7.57 -0.39
C ALA A 230 8.64 -8.54 0.65
N ALA A 231 7.95 -9.61 0.23
CA ALA A 231 7.48 -10.67 1.13
C ALA A 231 8.64 -11.30 1.91
N TYR A 232 9.73 -11.64 1.22
CA TYR A 232 10.93 -12.18 1.86
C TYR A 232 11.53 -11.21 2.88
N VAL A 233 11.77 -9.95 2.50
CA VAL A 233 12.44 -9.00 3.40
C VAL A 233 11.54 -8.57 4.56
N ASN A 234 10.23 -8.46 4.37
CA ASN A 234 9.27 -8.13 5.43
C ASN A 234 9.20 -9.25 6.48
N ALA A 235 9.09 -10.52 6.02
CA ALA A 235 8.96 -11.69 6.89
C ALA A 235 10.22 -11.99 7.72
N HIS A 236 11.40 -11.65 7.19
CA HIS A 236 12.68 -11.89 7.89
C HIS A 236 13.18 -10.67 8.66
N TYR A 237 12.49 -9.54 8.60
CA TYR A 237 12.87 -8.35 9.37
C TYR A 237 12.53 -8.56 10.85
N PRO A 238 13.50 -8.45 11.79
CA PRO A 238 13.23 -8.65 13.21
C PRO A 238 12.22 -7.64 13.77
N GLU A 239 11.35 -8.10 14.66
CA GLU A 239 10.43 -7.22 15.39
C GLU A 239 11.18 -6.07 16.08
N LYS A 240 10.59 -4.87 16.05
CA LYS A 240 11.12 -3.64 16.63
C LYS A 240 10.15 -3.06 17.65
N SER A 241 10.69 -2.29 18.59
CA SER A 241 9.95 -1.90 19.78
C SER A 241 9.67 -0.40 19.88
N SER A 242 10.52 0.45 19.27
CA SER A 242 10.30 1.90 19.22
C SER A 242 9.63 2.33 17.92
N GLU A 243 9.03 3.52 17.94
CA GLU A 243 8.47 4.13 16.73
C GLU A 243 9.58 4.33 15.68
N GLU A 244 10.71 4.91 16.08
CA GLU A 244 11.83 5.22 15.17
C GLU A 244 12.43 3.96 14.54
N GLU A 245 12.55 2.87 15.31
CA GLU A 245 13.01 1.59 14.78
C GLU A 245 12.03 0.99 13.76
N ASN A 246 10.72 1.11 14.00
CA ASN A 246 9.69 0.60 13.09
C ASN A 246 9.56 1.47 11.83
N VAL A 247 9.66 2.80 11.95
CA VAL A 247 9.79 3.70 10.81
C VAL A 247 11.02 3.30 9.97
N SER A 248 12.18 3.12 10.61
CA SER A 248 13.39 2.66 9.92
C SER A 248 13.19 1.29 9.23
N ARG A 249 12.51 0.35 9.89
CA ARG A 249 12.14 -0.96 9.31
C ARG A 249 11.35 -0.80 8.01
N ALA A 250 10.30 0.01 8.02
CA ALA A 250 9.43 0.19 6.86
C ALA A 250 10.22 0.73 5.65
N PHE A 251 10.99 1.80 5.85
CA PHE A 251 11.76 2.42 4.78
C PHE A 251 12.89 1.52 4.26
N HIS A 252 13.59 0.78 5.13
CA HIS A 252 14.59 -0.20 4.68
C HIS A 252 13.98 -1.37 3.90
N THR A 253 12.78 -1.80 4.28
CA THR A 253 12.07 -2.89 3.60
C THR A 253 11.66 -2.45 2.19
N LEU A 254 11.04 -1.27 2.06
CA LEU A 254 10.62 -0.73 0.77
C LEU A 254 11.78 -0.29 -0.12
N GLN A 255 12.92 0.12 0.46
CA GLN A 255 14.13 0.42 -0.31
C GLN A 255 14.64 -0.79 -1.11
N GLN A 256 14.37 -2.03 -0.67
CA GLN A 256 14.78 -3.24 -1.39
C GLN A 256 14.07 -3.41 -2.74
N VAL A 257 12.93 -2.75 -2.91
CA VAL A 257 12.07 -2.83 -4.09
C VAL A 257 11.82 -1.46 -4.72
N ALA A 258 12.54 -0.42 -4.28
CA ALA A 258 12.47 0.91 -4.87
C ALA A 258 13.11 0.94 -6.26
N MET A 259 12.41 1.56 -7.21
CA MET A 259 12.82 1.67 -8.61
C MET A 259 13.76 2.87 -8.79
N VAL A 260 14.93 2.61 -9.38
CA VAL A 260 15.94 3.62 -9.67
C VAL A 260 15.78 4.11 -11.11
N ASP A 261 15.90 5.42 -11.31
CA ASP A 261 15.84 6.05 -12.64
C ASP A 261 16.86 5.41 -13.60
N GLY A 262 16.44 5.22 -14.86
CA GLY A 262 17.23 4.57 -15.91
C GLY A 262 17.20 3.03 -15.91
N ALA A 263 16.59 2.38 -14.92
CA ALA A 263 16.67 0.92 -14.79
C ALA A 263 15.52 0.15 -15.47
N ALA A 264 14.32 0.71 -15.50
CA ALA A 264 13.13 0.07 -16.08
C ALA A 264 12.25 1.09 -16.82
N ALA A 265 12.20 0.99 -18.14
CA ALA A 265 11.37 1.84 -18.97
C ALA A 265 9.94 1.31 -19.07
N MET A 266 8.98 2.23 -19.04
CA MET A 266 7.59 1.99 -19.40
C MET A 266 7.44 1.82 -20.92
N GLY A 267 6.27 1.38 -21.38
CA GLY A 267 5.96 1.29 -22.81
C GLY A 267 6.05 2.63 -23.57
N SER A 268 5.97 3.76 -22.87
CA SER A 268 6.19 5.11 -23.41
C SER A 268 7.66 5.43 -23.70
N GLY A 269 8.60 4.66 -23.14
CA GLY A 269 10.04 4.94 -23.16
C GLY A 269 10.55 5.78 -21.98
N GLU A 270 9.66 6.32 -21.15
CA GLU A 270 10.04 6.98 -19.90
C GLU A 270 10.46 5.93 -18.85
N PHE A 271 11.38 6.30 -17.96
CA PHE A 271 11.78 5.44 -16.86
C PHE A 271 10.85 5.59 -15.67
N GLU A 272 10.43 4.47 -15.13
CA GLU A 272 9.67 4.43 -13.89
C GLU A 272 10.63 4.43 -12.70
N LYS A 273 10.33 5.26 -11.70
CA LYS A 273 11.12 5.40 -10.47
C LYS A 273 10.21 5.51 -9.26
N THR A 274 10.71 5.18 -8.08
CA THR A 274 9.96 5.39 -6.83
C THR A 274 9.91 6.88 -6.54
N ILE A 275 8.76 7.52 -6.81
CA ILE A 275 8.54 8.95 -6.60
C ILE A 275 8.60 9.31 -5.12
N TYR A 276 7.93 8.51 -4.28
CA TYR A 276 7.97 8.63 -2.83
C TYR A 276 7.81 7.27 -2.15
N THR A 277 8.32 7.21 -0.91
CA THR A 277 8.02 6.14 0.05
C THR A 277 7.20 6.76 1.18
N GLY A 278 6.01 6.22 1.46
CA GLY A 278 5.10 6.67 2.51
C GLY A 278 4.87 5.60 3.56
N LEU A 279 4.56 6.00 4.79
CA LEU A 279 4.25 5.12 5.92
C LEU A 279 3.21 5.80 6.81
N PHE A 280 2.12 5.10 7.11
CA PHE A 280 1.23 5.42 8.22
C PHE A 280 1.58 4.55 9.44
N SER A 281 1.78 5.21 10.59
CA SER A 281 1.92 4.56 11.90
C SER A 281 0.63 4.72 12.71
N GLY A 282 -0.05 3.60 12.96
CA GLY A 282 -1.21 3.57 13.86
C GLY A 282 -0.84 3.77 15.34
N ARG A 283 0.45 3.65 15.69
CA ARG A 283 0.95 3.88 17.06
C ARG A 283 0.86 5.34 17.46
N THR A 284 1.20 6.23 16.53
CA THR A 284 1.37 7.66 16.77
C THR A 284 0.40 8.51 15.96
N GLY A 285 -0.45 7.89 15.12
CA GLY A 285 -1.31 8.61 14.18
C GLY A 285 -0.51 9.52 13.24
N THR A 286 0.72 9.11 12.90
CA THR A 286 1.67 9.92 12.15
C THR A 286 1.89 9.34 10.77
N TYR A 287 1.88 10.22 9.77
CA TYR A 287 2.25 9.88 8.41
C TYR A 287 3.69 10.34 8.15
N TYR A 288 4.53 9.42 7.68
CA TYR A 288 5.93 9.63 7.36
C TYR A 288 6.13 9.49 5.86
N TRP A 289 7.04 10.26 5.27
CA TRP A 289 7.40 10.09 3.86
C TRP A 289 8.81 10.59 3.55
N ASN A 290 9.38 10.09 2.46
CA ASN A 290 10.50 10.72 1.78
C ASN A 290 10.25 10.67 0.26
N THR A 291 11.05 11.39 -0.51
CA THR A 291 10.91 11.44 -1.97
C THR A 291 12.16 10.89 -2.65
N TYR A 292 12.07 10.64 -3.96
CA TYR A 292 13.23 10.25 -4.76
C TYR A 292 14.40 11.24 -4.63
N ASP A 293 14.10 12.54 -4.58
CA ASP A 293 15.08 13.62 -4.60
C ASP A 293 15.56 14.03 -3.21
N ASP A 294 14.74 13.80 -2.17
CA ASP A 294 15.08 14.04 -0.77
C ASP A 294 14.78 12.79 0.08
N PRO A 295 15.82 12.01 0.45
CA PRO A 295 15.64 10.80 1.25
C PRO A 295 15.38 11.08 2.73
N ALA A 296 15.46 12.34 3.19
CA ALA A 296 15.14 12.69 4.57
C ALA A 296 13.66 12.37 4.86
N ILE A 297 13.43 11.58 5.91
CA ILE A 297 12.08 11.21 6.33
C ILE A 297 11.43 12.42 7.00
N GLN A 298 10.37 12.91 6.38
CA GLN A 298 9.47 13.93 6.90
C GLN A 298 8.30 13.25 7.61
N SER A 299 7.61 13.98 8.48
CA SER A 299 6.49 13.46 9.25
C SER A 299 5.47 14.54 9.59
N VAL A 300 4.21 14.15 9.70
CA VAL A 300 3.13 14.98 10.26
C VAL A 300 2.14 14.10 11.02
N ALA A 301 1.75 14.52 12.22
CA ALA A 301 0.84 13.77 13.07
C ALA A 301 -0.60 14.30 12.93
N LEU A 302 -1.59 13.41 12.96
CA LEU A 302 -3.00 13.79 13.05
C LEU A 302 -3.26 14.74 14.23
N ALA A 303 -2.57 14.52 15.35
CA ALA A 303 -2.70 15.32 16.57
C ALA A 303 -2.23 16.78 16.42
N ASP A 304 -1.48 17.10 15.37
CA ASP A 304 -1.03 18.48 15.08
C ASP A 304 -2.12 19.32 14.40
N HIS A 305 -3.27 18.71 14.06
CA HIS A 305 -4.37 19.33 13.33
C HIS A 305 -5.68 19.29 14.13
N GLU A 306 -6.63 20.18 13.80
CA GLU A 306 -7.94 20.22 14.46
C GLU A 306 -8.82 19.05 13.94
N PRO A 307 -9.11 18.03 14.77
CA PRO A 307 -9.83 16.84 14.30
C PRO A 307 -11.28 17.14 13.91
N GLU A 308 -11.92 18.15 14.52
CA GLU A 308 -13.29 18.60 14.25
C GLU A 308 -13.35 19.76 13.24
N GLY A 309 -12.22 20.09 12.60
CA GLY A 309 -12.18 21.13 11.56
C GLY A 309 -13.12 20.83 10.39
N SER A 310 -13.42 21.85 9.58
CA SER A 310 -14.31 21.71 8.41
C SER A 310 -13.58 21.77 7.07
N LYS A 311 -12.25 21.89 7.08
CA LYS A 311 -11.44 22.07 5.86
C LYS A 311 -10.34 21.03 5.78
N LEU A 312 -10.07 20.57 4.57
CA LEU A 312 -8.88 19.80 4.27
C LEU A 312 -7.62 20.61 4.61
N THR A 313 -6.64 19.96 5.22
CA THR A 313 -5.30 20.54 5.40
C THR A 313 -4.33 19.86 4.46
N VAL A 314 -3.59 20.64 3.66
CA VAL A 314 -2.53 20.15 2.77
C VAL A 314 -1.20 20.59 3.35
N VAL A 315 -0.31 19.64 3.61
CA VAL A 315 1.01 19.83 4.23
C VAL A 315 2.10 19.94 3.18
#